data_AF-A0A521KFD2-F1
#
_entry.id   AF-A0A521KFD2-F1
#
_cell.length_a   1.000
_cell.length_b   1.000
_cell.length_c   1.000
_cell.angle_alpha   90.00
_cell.angle_beta   90.00
_cell.angle_gamma   90.00
#
_symmetry.space_group_name_H-M   'P 1'
#
loop_
_entity.id
_entity.type
_entity.pdbx_description
1 polymer ?
#
loop_
_entity_poly.entity_id
_entity_poly.type
_entity_poly.pdbx_seq_one_letter_code
_entity_poly.pdbx_strand_id
1 'polypeptide(L)'
;MGADGDVGRRWHRGRSGRVGWQSWQRRTPMSTPQADPIQTVVNARTIAVVGASSNPRRASNDVAKYLIEAGYTVYLVNPTETEILGRPVYATVRDLPETVDIVDIFRRSEDVPPVVEDAIAAGGR
;
A
#
# COMPACT_ATOMS: atom_id res chain seq x y z
N MET A 1 -38.77 56.46 -48.52
CA MET A 1 -39.67 56.50 -47.36
C MET A 1 -39.88 55.07 -46.89
N GLY A 2 -39.50 54.77 -45.64
CA GLY A 2 -39.50 53.42 -45.06
C GLY A 2 -38.19 53.16 -44.31
N ALA A 3 -38.12 53.69 -43.08
CA ALA A 3 -37.05 53.42 -42.12
C ALA A 3 -37.30 52.07 -41.43
N ASP A 4 -36.22 51.40 -41.01
CA ASP A 4 -35.82 51.26 -39.59
C ASP A 4 -35.16 49.91 -39.31
N GLY A 5 -34.16 49.88 -38.43
CA GLY A 5 -33.63 48.65 -37.84
C GLY A 5 -32.11 48.50 -37.82
N ASP A 6 -31.45 49.33 -37.02
CA ASP A 6 -30.12 49.10 -36.47
C ASP A 6 -30.05 47.78 -35.68
N VAL A 7 -29.06 46.93 -35.97
CA VAL A 7 -28.52 45.96 -35.01
C VAL A 7 -27.10 45.55 -35.41
N GLY A 8 -26.12 46.18 -34.76
CA GLY A 8 -24.74 45.72 -34.75
C GLY A 8 -24.54 44.38 -34.05
N ARG A 9 -23.37 43.77 -34.31
CA ARG A 9 -22.55 42.89 -33.43
C ARG A 9 -21.39 42.35 -34.28
N ARG A 10 -20.27 43.06 -34.40
CA ARG A 10 -19.05 42.97 -33.55
C ARG A 10 -18.56 41.54 -33.32
N TRP A 11 -17.53 41.17 -34.07
CA TRP A 11 -16.71 39.97 -33.87
C TRP A 11 -15.83 40.12 -32.63
N HIS A 12 -15.93 39.21 -31.65
CA HIS A 12 -14.87 38.98 -30.66
C HIS A 12 -14.77 37.51 -30.20
N ARG A 13 -13.56 36.98 -30.41
CA ARG A 13 -12.74 36.02 -29.64
C ARG A 13 -13.44 34.92 -28.82
N GLY A 14 -13.13 33.67 -29.19
CA GLY A 14 -13.01 32.54 -28.26
C GLY A 14 -11.60 31.95 -28.36
N ARG A 15 -10.76 32.16 -27.33
CA ARG A 15 -9.49 31.44 -27.15
C ARG A 15 -9.82 30.06 -26.58
N SER A 16 -9.60 29.00 -27.36
CA SER A 16 -9.51 27.64 -26.84
C SER A 16 -8.07 27.41 -26.39
N GLY A 17 -7.85 27.43 -25.07
CA GLY A 17 -6.57 27.13 -24.46
C GLY A 17 -6.33 25.62 -24.48
N ARG A 18 -5.22 25.19 -25.08
CA ARG A 18 -4.67 23.85 -24.87
C ARG A 18 -4.23 23.77 -23.41
N VAL A 19 -4.99 23.06 -22.58
CA VAL A 19 -4.56 22.72 -21.22
C VAL A 19 -3.45 21.68 -21.36
N GLY A 20 -2.23 22.11 -21.08
CA GLY A 20 -1.02 21.31 -21.23
C GLY A 20 -0.89 20.27 -20.12
N TRP A 21 -0.65 19.02 -20.51
CA TRP A 21 -0.36 17.87 -19.65
C TRP A 21 0.94 17.98 -18.83
N GLN A 22 1.63 19.12 -18.88
CA GLN A 22 2.99 19.32 -18.37
C GLN A 22 3.03 19.95 -16.96
N SER A 23 1.89 20.21 -16.32
CA SER A 23 1.82 20.92 -15.02
C SER A 23 1.87 20.02 -13.78
N TRP A 24 1.78 18.69 -13.92
CA TRP A 24 1.79 17.76 -12.78
C TRP A 24 3.20 17.33 -12.32
N GLN A 25 4.25 17.71 -13.06
CA GLN A 25 5.63 17.24 -12.81
C GLN A 25 6.48 18.17 -11.95
N ARG A 26 5.90 19.11 -11.17
CA ARG A 26 6.70 19.99 -10.30
C ARG A 26 6.19 20.06 -8.87
N ARG A 27 6.74 19.16 -8.05
CA ARG A 27 7.34 19.35 -6.70
C ARG A 27 7.09 18.13 -5.82
N THR A 28 7.82 17.05 -6.07
CA THR A 28 8.19 16.12 -5.00
C THR A 28 9.66 16.43 -4.73
N PRO A 29 10.07 16.86 -3.52
CA PRO A 29 11.48 16.80 -3.17
C PRO A 29 11.94 15.37 -3.43
N MET A 30 13.06 15.20 -4.14
CA MET A 30 13.63 13.86 -4.36
C MET A 30 13.80 13.21 -2.99
N SER A 31 13.00 12.17 -2.76
CA SER A 31 13.09 11.33 -1.57
C SER A 31 14.54 10.86 -1.43
N THR A 32 15.01 10.74 -0.18
CA THR A 32 16.26 10.07 0.20
C THR A 32 16.54 8.86 -0.68
N PRO A 33 17.80 8.49 -0.99
CA PRO A 33 18.08 7.23 -1.68
C PRO A 33 17.45 6.07 -0.88
N GLN A 34 16.27 5.64 -1.31
CA GLN A 34 15.63 4.43 -0.79
C GLN A 34 16.47 3.28 -1.35
N ALA A 35 16.71 2.24 -0.54
CA ALA A 35 17.25 0.99 -1.07
C ALA A 35 16.41 0.55 -2.28
N ASP A 36 17.05 -0.05 -3.28
CA ASP A 36 16.35 -0.59 -4.45
C ASP A 36 15.23 -1.53 -3.97
N PRO A 37 13.95 -1.22 -4.22
CA PRO A 37 12.84 -2.02 -3.71
C PRO A 37 12.93 -3.50 -4.10
N ILE A 38 13.50 -3.81 -5.28
CA ILE A 38 13.71 -5.18 -5.73
C ILE A 38 14.75 -5.87 -4.83
N GLN A 39 15.85 -5.19 -4.53
CA GLN A 39 16.88 -5.73 -3.64
C GLN A 39 16.37 -5.90 -2.21
N THR A 40 15.51 -5.00 -1.72
CA THR A 40 14.86 -5.17 -0.40
C THR A 40 14.05 -6.47 -0.35
N VAL A 41 13.20 -6.71 -1.35
CA VAL A 41 12.35 -7.90 -1.38
C VAL A 41 13.17 -9.18 -1.56
N VAL A 42 14.16 -9.18 -2.46
CA VAL A 42 14.99 -10.37 -2.75
C VAL A 42 15.83 -10.79 -1.54
N ASN A 43 16.27 -9.83 -0.72
CA ASN A 43 17.13 -10.11 0.44
C ASN A 43 16.36 -10.27 1.77
N ALA A 44 15.04 -10.10 1.76
CA ALA A 44 14.20 -10.21 2.96
C ALA A 44 14.33 -11.59 3.62
N ARG A 45 14.33 -11.61 4.96
CA ARG A 45 14.44 -12.81 5.80
C ARG A 45 13.36 -12.88 6.86
N THR A 46 12.86 -11.74 7.32
CA THR A 46 11.80 -11.65 8.33
C THR A 46 10.50 -11.16 7.71
N ILE A 47 9.41 -11.90 7.92
CA ILE A 47 8.11 -11.61 7.30
C ILE A 47 7.01 -11.65 8.36
N ALA A 48 6.19 -10.61 8.44
CA ALA A 48 4.93 -10.64 9.17
C ALA A 48 3.78 -10.99 8.22
N VAL A 49 3.05 -12.07 8.52
CA VAL A 49 1.84 -12.46 7.77
C VAL A 49 0.62 -11.95 8.53
N VAL A 50 0.04 -10.85 8.06
CA VAL A 50 -1.13 -10.19 8.66
C VAL A 50 -2.41 -10.78 8.11
N GLY A 51 -3.33 -11.16 9.00
CA GLY A 51 -4.49 -11.97 8.62
C GLY A 51 -4.15 -13.46 8.48
N ALA A 52 -3.06 -13.91 9.12
CA ALA A 52 -2.77 -15.32 9.30
C ALA A 52 -3.99 -16.03 9.90
N SER A 53 -4.25 -17.27 9.47
CA SER A 53 -5.35 -18.07 10.04
C SER A 53 -4.95 -19.53 10.18
N SER A 54 -5.48 -20.20 11.21
CA SER A 54 -5.38 -21.66 11.38
C SER A 54 -6.22 -22.46 10.37
N ASN A 55 -7.13 -21.81 9.66
CA ASN A 55 -7.99 -22.49 8.69
C ASN A 55 -7.19 -22.84 7.41
N PRO A 56 -7.02 -24.13 7.08
CA PRO A 56 -6.23 -24.58 5.93
C PRO A 56 -6.85 -24.25 4.57
N ARG A 57 -8.06 -23.68 4.52
CA ARG A 57 -8.67 -23.18 3.28
C ARG A 57 -8.36 -21.71 3.00
N ARG A 58 -7.66 -21.01 3.91
CA ARG A 58 -7.28 -19.61 3.73
C ARG A 58 -5.91 -19.54 3.08
N ALA A 59 -5.77 -18.70 2.05
CA ALA A 59 -4.49 -18.48 1.39
C ALA A 59 -3.37 -18.07 2.35
N SER A 60 -3.68 -17.31 3.39
CA SER A 60 -2.71 -16.93 4.43
C SER A 60 -2.14 -18.10 5.20
N ASN A 61 -2.88 -19.21 5.35
CA ASN A 61 -2.38 -20.43 5.98
C ASN A 61 -1.34 -21.11 5.08
N ASP A 62 -1.67 -21.29 3.81
CA ASP A 62 -0.77 -21.93 2.82
C ASP A 62 0.51 -21.12 2.63
N VAL A 63 0.40 -19.79 2.50
CA VAL A 63 1.57 -18.90 2.34
C VAL A 63 2.44 -18.90 3.59
N ALA A 64 1.85 -18.78 4.79
CA ALA A 64 2.61 -18.83 6.04
C ALA A 64 3.37 -20.16 6.17
N LYS A 65 2.71 -21.29 5.89
CA LYS A 65 3.33 -22.62 5.91
C LYS A 65 4.50 -22.70 4.94
N TYR A 66 4.30 -22.27 3.69
CA TYR A 66 5.35 -22.27 2.67
C TYR A 66 6.56 -21.44 3.09
N LEU A 67 6.36 -20.22 3.60
CA LEU A 67 7.45 -19.34 4.04
C LEU A 67 8.22 -19.94 5.22
N ILE A 68 7.51 -20.56 6.17
CA ILE A 68 8.13 -21.28 7.29
C ILE A 68 9.00 -22.44 6.78
N GLU A 69 8.46 -23.27 5.88
CA GLU A 69 9.17 -24.41 5.30
C GLU A 69 10.38 -23.98 4.44
N ALA A 70 10.29 -22.82 3.79
CA ALA A 70 11.37 -22.20 3.04
C ALA A 70 12.47 -21.57 3.93
N GLY A 71 12.30 -21.57 5.26
CA GLY A 71 13.32 -21.11 6.21
C GLY A 71 13.31 -19.60 6.50
N TYR A 72 12.22 -18.90 6.19
CA TYR A 72 12.04 -17.52 6.63
C TYR A 72 11.73 -17.45 8.13
N THR A 73 12.11 -16.35 8.77
CA THR A 73 11.58 -15.99 10.09
C THR A 73 10.18 -15.41 9.89
N VAL A 74 9.16 -16.17 10.25
CA VAL A 74 7.76 -15.79 10.04
C VAL A 74 7.09 -15.45 11.37
N TYR A 75 6.52 -14.24 11.43
CA TYR A 75 5.65 -13.78 12.50
C TYR A 75 4.19 -13.83 12.02
N LEU A 76 3.33 -14.50 12.78
CA LEU A 76 1.92 -14.64 12.45
C LEU A 76 1.13 -13.56 13.18
N VAL A 77 0.32 -12.78 12.46
CA VAL A 77 -0.42 -11.66 13.04
C VAL A 77 -1.93 -11.84 12.82
N ASN A 78 -2.64 -12.04 13.92
CA ASN A 78 -4.10 -12.13 13.98
C ASN A 78 -4.59 -11.78 15.40
N PRO A 79 -5.50 -10.80 15.57
CA PRO A 79 -5.96 -10.35 16.89
C PRO A 79 -6.84 -11.35 17.65
N THR A 80 -7.27 -12.44 17.00
CA THR A 80 -8.24 -13.40 17.55
C THR A 80 -7.70 -14.80 17.76
N GLU A 81 -6.61 -15.15 17.09
CA GLU A 81 -5.99 -16.48 17.18
C GLU A 81 -4.73 -16.39 18.04
N THR A 82 -4.47 -17.38 18.89
CA THR A 82 -3.30 -17.40 19.78
C THR A 82 -2.18 -18.32 19.28
N GLU A 83 -2.53 -19.31 18.46
CA GLU A 83 -1.59 -20.28 17.89
C GLU A 83 -2.03 -20.67 16.48
N ILE A 84 -1.09 -20.65 15.53
CA ILE A 84 -1.29 -21.06 14.14
C ILE A 84 -0.05 -21.85 13.71
N LEU A 85 -0.22 -23.01 13.07
CA LEU A 85 0.87 -23.88 12.61
C LEU A 85 1.87 -24.25 13.74
N GLY A 86 1.38 -24.40 14.98
CA GLY A 86 2.22 -24.70 16.15
C GLY A 86 3.08 -23.53 16.64
N ARG A 87 2.80 -22.30 16.19
CA ARG A 87 3.59 -21.09 16.49
C ARG A 87 2.72 -20.02 17.16
N PRO A 88 3.31 -19.21 18.06
CA PRO A 88 2.60 -18.11 18.70
C PRO A 88 2.16 -17.06 17.67
N VAL A 89 1.04 -16.40 17.97
CA VAL A 89 0.44 -15.37 17.12
C VAL A 89 0.39 -14.05 17.87
N TYR A 90 0.72 -12.98 17.17
CA TYR A 90 0.70 -11.61 17.69
C TYR A 90 -0.59 -10.91 17.27
N ALA A 91 -1.10 -10.00 18.09
CA ALA A 91 -2.35 -9.30 17.79
C ALA A 91 -2.16 -8.26 16.68
N THR A 92 -1.06 -7.51 16.72
CA THR A 92 -0.70 -6.47 15.76
C THR A 92 0.77 -6.55 15.35
N VAL A 93 1.14 -5.85 14.27
CA VAL A 93 2.55 -5.74 13.82
C VAL A 93 3.42 -5.00 14.85
N ARG A 94 2.82 -4.14 15.68
CA ARG A 94 3.54 -3.41 16.74
C ARG A 94 3.91 -4.28 17.94
N ASP A 95 3.24 -5.42 18.11
CA ASP A 95 3.52 -6.36 19.20
C ASP A 95 4.68 -7.30 18.86
N LEU A 96 5.23 -7.22 17.65
CA LEU A 96 6.35 -8.05 17.22
C LEU A 96 7.62 -7.73 18.01
N PRO A 97 8.44 -8.76 18.33
CA PRO A 97 9.65 -8.57 19.12
C PRO A 97 10.77 -7.87 18.34
N GLU A 98 10.65 -7.79 17.02
CA GLU A 98 11.59 -7.13 16.13
C GLU A 98 10.87 -6.53 14.91
N THR A 99 11.56 -5.62 14.22
CA THR A 99 11.10 -5.07 12.94
C THR A 99 11.23 -6.13 11.84
N VAL A 100 10.24 -6.25 10.97
CA VAL A 100 10.27 -7.20 9.84
C VAL A 100 10.67 -6.52 8.53
N ASP A 101 11.27 -7.28 7.62
CA ASP A 101 11.62 -6.80 6.28
C ASP A 101 10.37 -6.62 5.39
N ILE A 102 9.39 -7.52 5.54
CA ILE A 102 8.16 -7.52 4.74
C ILE A 102 6.93 -7.70 5.64
N VAL A 103 5.87 -6.94 5.35
CA VAL A 103 4.52 -7.15 5.90
C VAL A 103 3.61 -7.63 4.78
N ASP A 104 3.21 -8.90 4.81
CA ASP A 104 2.33 -9.54 3.83
C ASP A 104 0.88 -9.57 4.35
N ILE A 105 -0.04 -8.89 3.66
CA ILE A 105 -1.36 -8.52 4.20
C ILE A 105 -2.48 -9.29 3.50
N PHE A 106 -3.08 -10.24 4.21
CA PHE A 106 -4.27 -11.00 3.80
C PHE A 106 -5.55 -10.45 4.43
N ARG A 107 -5.78 -9.15 4.29
CA ARG A 107 -6.97 -8.45 4.80
C ARG A 107 -7.79 -7.87 3.67
N ARG A 108 -9.04 -7.49 3.98
CA ARG A 108 -9.85 -6.70 3.06
C ARG A 108 -9.19 -5.34 2.86
N SER A 109 -9.36 -4.74 1.69
CA SER A 109 -8.76 -3.45 1.33
C SER A 109 -9.03 -2.36 2.37
N GLU A 110 -10.22 -2.36 2.97
CA GLU A 110 -10.64 -1.36 3.96
C GLU A 110 -9.85 -1.48 5.28
N ASP A 111 -9.31 -2.66 5.57
CA ASP A 111 -8.55 -2.94 6.78
C ASP A 111 -7.03 -2.76 6.58
N VAL A 112 -6.56 -2.52 5.35
CA VAL A 112 -5.12 -2.36 5.05
C VAL A 112 -4.52 -1.08 5.65
N PRO A 113 -5.16 0.11 5.54
CA PRO A 113 -4.57 1.35 6.04
C PRO A 113 -4.06 1.30 7.49
N PRO A 114 -4.83 0.82 8.49
CA PRO A 114 -4.33 0.76 9.87
C PRO A 114 -3.16 -0.23 10.02
N VAL A 115 -3.09 -1.30 9.22
CA VAL A 115 -1.96 -2.24 9.25
C VAL A 115 -0.69 -1.57 8.71
N VAL A 116 -0.82 -0.76 7.66
CA VAL A 116 0.31 -0.01 7.08
C VAL A 116 0.81 1.04 8.06
N GLU A 117 -0.10 1.76 8.74
CA GLU A 117 0.25 2.71 9.79
C GLU A 117 1.03 2.04 10.93
N ASP A 118 0.55 0.87 11.39
CA ASP A 118 1.22 0.06 12.40
C ASP A 118 2.61 -0.41 11.93
N ALA A 119 2.74 -0.83 10.68
CA ALA A 119 4.02 -1.25 10.10
C ALA A 119 5.02 -0.09 10.00
N ILE A 120 4.59 1.09 9.55
CA ILE A 120 5.44 2.30 9.49
C ILE A 120 5.88 2.71 10.89
N ALA A 121 4.95 2.70 11.87
CA ALA A 121 5.25 3.03 13.25
C ALA A 121 6.23 2.03 13.90
N ALA A 122 6.16 0.75 13.51
CA ALA A 122 7.11 -0.28 13.93
C ALA A 122 8.47 -0.19 13.21
N GLY A 123 8.67 0.74 12.27
CA GLY A 123 9.92 0.90 11.53
C GLY A 123 10.07 -0.02 10.30
N GLY A 124 8.96 -0.57 9.81
CA GLY A 124 8.89 -1.27 8.53
C GLY A 124 9.32 -0.37 7.37
N ARG A 125 9.89 -0.97 6.32
CA ARG A 125 10.52 -0.26 5.19
C ARG A 125 9.81 -0.47 3.87
#